data_AF-A0A142KH60-F1
#
_entry.id   AF-A0A142KH60-F1
#
_cell.length_a   1.000
_cell.length_b   1.000
_cell.length_c   1.000
_cell.angle_alpha   90.00
_cell.angle_beta   90.00
_cell.angle_gamma   90.00
#
_symmetry.space_group_name_H-M   'P 1'
#
loop_
_entity.id
_entity.type
_entity.pdbx_description
1 polymer ?
#
loop_
_entity_poly.entity_id
_entity_poly.type
_entity_poly.pdbx_seq_one_letter_code
_entity_poly.pdbx_strand_id
1 'polypeptide(L)'
;MKGTVGDPTGPMQSAAGGYWQRFQHGVITYIGAAGAHALTGAVETKWSAQADQVRFTWLGFATADGGDDVTFQKGRIIRNPGRNATYMIGGSIYRTFIGAGGVPVIGLPVTDEETGKGGGVKFVSRFEKGAVTADSAGTFAVVGRIYDTWKAAGSEASSYGAPRSNQIKNGGVYDQRFANRTSVLTYVNGQVISESGAVGAEYIRRGMSKSDLGYPLAAMRAVSGGYQQNFYNGNVKYAGGIRIIVNARLTSHTTTSAETRYTYRSGCPVAPSQLTTSEMNFYGYNGRIQRGVIITRSGITTTRVQQAFATSGQSPWPIKMMYNPDHFKGDDPTMLAYGNTSAFNCRKVTGSPYSTSPHSYGTAIDINDFENPYQDSSGKWWPVDNGSNGAAYWRTHRSAVAGKGVLTGSDVMTRALTSKGAFWGARWSNPDYQHFQWN
;
A
#
# COMPACT_ATOMS: atom_id res chain seq x y z
N MET A 1 33.22 0.13 44.32
CA MET A 1 33.79 1.15 43.41
C MET A 1 34.35 2.30 44.24
N LYS A 2 35.59 2.19 44.73
CA LYS A 2 36.38 3.37 45.12
C LYS A 2 37.19 3.73 43.87
N GLY A 3 36.98 4.91 43.29
CA GLY A 3 37.90 5.41 42.26
C GLY A 3 37.31 6.36 41.21
N THR A 4 36.10 6.13 40.69
CA THR A 4 35.65 6.87 39.49
C THR A 4 34.97 8.20 39.79
N VAL A 5 34.19 8.28 40.87
CA VAL A 5 33.43 9.49 41.23
C VAL A 5 34.04 10.28 42.40
N GLY A 6 35.06 9.76 43.07
CA GLY A 6 35.70 10.39 44.25
C GLY A 6 34.87 10.26 45.53
N ASP A 7 35.19 11.09 46.53
CA ASP A 7 34.50 11.13 47.82
C ASP A 7 33.15 11.88 47.75
N PRO A 8 32.16 11.55 48.61
CA PRO A 8 30.89 12.26 48.66
C PRO A 8 31.09 13.71 49.11
N THR A 9 30.47 14.65 48.39
CA THR A 9 30.57 16.09 48.68
C THR A 9 29.38 16.63 49.47
N GLY A 10 28.39 15.78 49.77
CA GLY A 10 27.22 16.12 50.55
C GLY A 10 26.38 14.89 50.91
N PRO A 11 25.30 15.07 51.69
CA PRO A 11 24.40 13.98 52.07
C PRO A 11 23.63 13.45 50.85
N MET A 12 23.17 12.20 50.95
CA MET A 12 22.21 11.63 50.00
C MET A 12 20.88 12.38 50.08
N GLN A 13 20.30 12.69 48.92
CA GLN A 13 19.04 13.41 48.76
C GLN A 13 17.99 12.51 48.10
N SER A 14 16.72 12.70 48.44
CA SER A 14 15.59 11.98 47.84
C SER A 14 14.81 12.88 46.89
N ALA A 15 14.42 12.37 45.72
CA ALA A 15 13.55 13.08 44.77
C ALA A 15 12.73 12.07 43.96
N ALA A 16 11.44 12.37 43.74
CA ALA A 16 10.54 11.58 42.88
C ALA A 16 10.58 10.05 43.11
N GLY A 17 10.73 9.61 44.37
CA GLY A 17 10.77 8.18 44.74
C GLY A 17 12.12 7.49 44.53
N GLY A 18 13.17 8.21 44.16
CA GLY A 18 14.56 7.74 44.12
C GLY A 18 15.49 8.58 44.98
N TYR A 19 16.77 8.25 44.91
CA TYR A 19 17.84 8.86 45.69
C TYR A 19 18.98 9.31 44.78
N TRP A 20 19.72 10.34 45.19
CA TRP A 20 20.93 10.77 44.50
C TRP A 20 21.92 11.41 45.47
N GLN A 21 23.20 11.36 45.14
CA GLN A 21 24.26 11.94 45.96
C GLN A 21 25.37 12.50 45.06
N ARG A 22 25.89 13.68 45.43
CA ARG A 22 27.03 14.30 44.76
C ARG A 22 28.35 13.76 45.31
N PHE A 23 29.32 13.60 44.41
CA PHE A 23 30.69 13.22 44.67
C PHE A 23 31.64 14.19 43.96
N GLN A 24 32.93 14.15 44.28
CA GLN A 24 33.94 15.07 43.73
C GLN A 24 33.99 15.09 42.19
N HIS A 25 33.71 13.97 41.53
CA HIS A 25 33.83 13.80 40.08
C HIS A 25 32.55 13.27 39.42
N GLY A 26 31.42 13.33 40.12
CA GLY A 26 30.17 12.82 39.57
C GLY A 26 28.96 12.90 40.49
N VAL A 27 27.87 12.31 40.01
CA VAL A 27 26.63 12.10 40.77
C VAL A 27 26.26 10.63 40.68
N ILE A 28 25.93 9.99 41.81
CA ILE A 28 25.28 8.67 41.77
C ILE A 28 23.78 8.89 41.95
N THR A 29 22.98 8.30 41.07
CA THR A 29 21.52 8.25 41.17
C THR A 29 21.09 6.82 41.41
N TYR A 30 20.03 6.61 42.20
CA TYR A 30 19.50 5.30 42.53
C TYR A 30 17.98 5.30 42.48
N ILE A 31 17.41 4.28 41.84
CA ILE A 31 16.00 3.94 41.96
C ILE A 31 15.83 2.43 42.05
N GLY A 32 14.90 1.95 42.87
CA GLY A 32 14.80 0.53 43.22
C GLY A 32 14.74 -0.43 42.02
N ALA A 33 14.12 -0.01 40.91
CA ALA A 33 14.00 -0.84 39.70
C ALA A 33 15.28 -0.90 38.84
N ALA A 34 16.14 0.12 38.91
CA ALA A 34 17.34 0.25 38.07
C ALA A 34 18.65 0.03 38.84
N GLY A 35 18.62 0.23 40.16
CA GLY A 35 19.83 0.25 40.98
C GLY A 35 20.54 1.60 40.91
N ALA A 36 21.83 1.59 41.29
CA ALA A 36 22.66 2.79 41.39
C ALA A 36 23.50 2.96 40.12
N HIS A 37 23.52 4.18 39.58
CA HIS A 37 24.23 4.52 38.35
C HIS A 37 24.98 5.85 38.50
N ALA A 38 26.19 5.90 37.96
CA ALA A 38 27.08 7.04 38.06
C ALA A 38 26.99 7.92 36.80
N LEU A 39 26.78 9.21 37.03
CA LEU A 39 26.88 10.26 36.03
C LEU A 39 28.23 10.95 36.23
N THR A 40 29.02 11.06 35.16
CA THR A 40 30.34 11.70 35.19
C THR A 40 30.52 12.67 34.02
N GLY A 41 31.52 13.54 34.11
CA GLY A 41 31.96 14.39 32.99
C GLY A 41 30.84 15.21 32.36
N ALA A 42 30.80 15.26 31.04
CA ALA A 42 29.87 16.12 30.31
C ALA A 42 28.39 15.70 30.49
N VAL A 43 28.11 14.43 30.74
CA VAL A 43 26.76 13.95 31.06
C VAL A 43 26.31 14.46 32.42
N GLU A 44 27.17 14.36 33.45
CA GLU A 44 26.88 14.91 34.77
C GLU A 44 26.64 16.42 34.69
N THR A 45 27.51 17.15 34.00
CA THR A 45 27.39 18.60 33.87
C THR A 45 26.06 18.99 33.20
N LYS A 46 25.68 18.28 32.12
CA LYS A 46 24.41 18.50 31.43
C LYS A 46 23.21 18.20 32.33
N TRP A 47 23.26 17.10 33.08
CA TRP A 47 22.21 16.68 34.00
C TRP A 47 22.07 17.66 35.17
N SER A 48 23.17 18.02 35.83
CA SER A 48 23.21 18.92 36.98
C SER A 48 22.74 20.34 36.67
N ALA A 49 22.84 20.79 35.40
CA ALA A 49 22.33 22.08 34.96
C ALA A 49 20.79 22.14 34.87
N GLN A 50 20.09 21.00 34.97
CA GLN A 50 18.64 20.95 34.84
C GLN A 50 17.92 21.12 36.18
N ALA A 51 16.72 21.71 36.13
CA ALA A 51 15.81 21.72 37.28
C ALA A 51 15.36 20.30 37.68
N ASP A 52 15.02 20.11 38.95
CA ASP A 52 14.62 18.81 39.52
C ASP A 52 13.46 18.16 38.75
N GLN A 53 12.49 18.95 38.32
CA GLN A 53 11.37 18.46 37.51
C GLN A 53 11.84 17.86 36.18
N VAL A 54 12.87 18.44 35.55
CA VAL A 54 13.45 17.89 34.32
C VAL A 54 14.26 16.63 34.62
N ARG A 55 15.14 16.69 35.63
CA ARG A 55 16.02 15.57 36.02
C ARG A 55 15.23 14.33 36.42
N PHE A 56 14.30 14.46 37.35
CA PHE A 56 13.69 13.31 38.01
C PHE A 56 12.30 12.95 37.46
N THR A 57 11.58 13.89 36.84
CA THR A 57 10.22 13.63 36.34
C THR A 57 10.20 13.42 34.83
N TRP A 58 10.78 14.34 34.05
CA TRP A 58 10.77 14.29 32.58
C TRP A 58 11.78 13.28 32.02
N LEU A 59 13.03 13.32 32.49
CA LEU A 59 14.11 12.40 32.08
C LEU A 59 14.06 11.09 32.88
N GLY A 60 13.85 11.18 34.20
CA GLY A 60 13.85 10.06 35.13
C GLY A 60 15.25 9.70 35.63
N PHE A 61 15.36 8.57 36.32
CA PHE A 61 16.64 8.08 36.84
C PHE A 61 17.43 7.33 35.76
N ALA A 62 18.76 7.28 35.91
CA ALA A 62 19.61 6.51 35.02
C ALA A 62 19.30 5.01 35.15
N THR A 63 19.42 4.28 34.04
CA THR A 63 19.16 2.84 33.97
C THR A 63 20.30 2.05 33.31
N ALA A 64 21.31 2.74 32.80
CA ALA A 64 22.53 2.14 32.27
C ALA A 64 23.67 3.17 32.29
N ASP A 65 24.83 2.76 32.80
CA ASP A 65 26.05 3.57 32.78
C ASP A 65 26.69 3.56 31.39
N GLY A 66 27.42 4.63 31.04
CA GLY A 66 28.16 4.68 29.77
C GLY A 66 29.05 5.92 29.59
N GLY A 67 29.48 6.56 30.68
CA GLY A 67 30.36 7.73 30.65
C GLY A 67 29.73 8.92 29.92
N ASP A 68 30.07 9.07 28.65
CA ASP A 68 29.56 10.10 27.74
C ASP A 68 28.18 9.77 27.14
N ASP A 69 27.61 8.62 27.48
CA ASP A 69 26.34 8.12 26.97
C ASP A 69 25.56 7.39 28.06
N VAL A 70 24.58 8.07 28.66
CA VAL A 70 23.79 7.51 29.75
C VAL A 70 22.32 7.44 29.35
N THR A 71 21.74 6.26 29.53
CA THR A 71 20.31 6.02 29.32
C THR A 71 19.55 6.22 30.63
N PHE A 72 18.42 6.91 30.53
CA PHE A 72 17.50 7.18 31.62
C PHE A 72 16.14 6.53 31.32
N GLN A 73 15.29 6.41 32.33
CA GLN A 73 13.97 5.79 32.21
C GLN A 73 13.13 6.36 31.05
N LYS A 74 13.24 7.66 30.78
CA LYS A 74 12.44 8.35 29.75
C LYS A 74 13.30 9.17 28.78
N GLY A 75 14.61 8.95 28.74
CA GLY A 75 15.48 9.72 27.86
C GLY A 75 16.91 9.23 27.83
N ARG A 76 17.77 10.05 27.24
CA ARG A 76 19.20 9.77 27.08
C ARG A 76 19.96 11.09 27.07
N ILE A 77 21.10 11.11 27.76
CA ILE A 77 22.09 12.17 27.63
C ILE A 77 23.30 11.57 26.95
N ILE A 78 23.68 12.11 25.80
CA ILE A 78 24.72 11.53 24.95
C ILE A 78 25.60 12.61 24.33
N ARG A 79 26.91 12.35 24.34
CA ARG A 79 27.95 13.14 23.69
C ARG A 79 27.92 12.92 22.18
N ASN A 80 27.93 14.00 21.41
CA ASN A 80 28.27 13.98 20.00
C ASN A 80 29.69 14.53 19.80
N PRO A 81 30.70 13.66 19.60
CA PRO A 81 32.09 14.10 19.44
C PRO A 81 32.30 14.95 18.18
N GLY A 82 31.57 14.68 17.09
CA GLY A 82 31.64 15.48 15.86
C GLY A 82 31.12 16.91 16.02
N ARG A 83 30.37 17.19 17.09
CA ARG A 83 29.91 18.53 17.47
C ARG A 83 30.63 19.11 18.68
N ASN A 84 31.52 18.32 19.30
CA ASN A 84 32.10 18.65 20.59
C ASN A 84 31.04 19.04 21.65
N ALA A 85 29.83 18.49 21.58
CA ALA A 85 28.70 18.86 22.45
C ALA A 85 28.01 17.63 23.09
N THR A 86 27.24 17.86 24.16
CA THR A 86 26.43 16.84 24.85
C THR A 86 24.96 17.25 24.81
N TYR A 87 24.11 16.32 24.42
CA TYR A 87 22.69 16.57 24.18
C TYR A 87 21.81 15.68 25.04
N MET A 88 20.65 16.22 25.42
CA MET A 88 19.63 15.55 26.20
C MET A 88 18.35 15.43 25.36
N ILE A 89 17.88 14.19 25.19
CA ILE A 89 16.61 13.88 24.53
C ILE A 89 15.73 13.08 25.49
N GLY A 90 14.42 13.36 25.51
CA GLY A 90 13.52 12.74 26.47
C GLY A 90 12.08 12.60 25.98
N GLY A 91 11.23 12.09 26.85
CA GLY A 91 9.78 12.02 26.63
C GLY A 91 9.39 11.21 25.39
N SER A 92 8.40 11.73 24.64
CA SER A 92 7.92 11.08 23.42
C SER A 92 8.95 11.14 22.29
N ILE A 93 9.79 12.18 22.24
CA ILE A 93 10.86 12.32 21.25
C ILE A 93 11.85 11.17 21.41
N TYR A 94 12.32 10.90 22.63
CA TYR A 94 13.22 9.77 22.89
C TYR A 94 12.59 8.42 22.50
N ARG A 95 11.33 8.18 22.88
CA ARG A 95 10.64 6.94 22.53
C ARG A 95 10.53 6.75 21.01
N THR A 96 10.18 7.81 20.28
CA THR A 96 10.09 7.78 18.81
C THR A 96 11.47 7.63 18.17
N PHE A 97 12.52 8.25 18.72
CA PHE A 97 13.91 8.07 18.30
C PHE A 97 14.35 6.60 18.40
N ILE A 98 14.07 5.93 19.53
CA ILE A 98 14.37 4.51 19.71
C ILE A 98 13.55 3.66 18.74
N GLY A 99 12.25 3.94 18.59
CA GLY A 99 11.38 3.23 17.64
C GLY A 99 11.81 3.38 16.17
N ALA A 100 12.50 4.48 15.83
CA ALA A 100 13.09 4.71 14.51
C ALA A 100 14.45 4.03 14.31
N GLY A 101 14.93 3.27 15.31
CA GLY A 101 16.20 2.53 15.26
C GLY A 101 17.37 3.23 15.96
N GLY A 102 17.14 4.36 16.64
CA GLY A 102 18.15 5.05 17.46
C GLY A 102 19.40 5.47 16.69
N VAL A 103 20.53 5.61 17.40
CA VAL A 103 21.82 6.09 16.86
C VAL A 103 22.24 5.37 15.57
N PRO A 104 22.14 4.02 15.44
CA PRO A 104 22.52 3.34 14.19
C PRO A 104 21.79 3.84 12.94
N VAL A 105 20.53 4.28 13.07
CA VAL A 105 19.69 4.68 11.92
C VAL A 105 19.66 6.20 11.77
N ILE A 106 19.27 6.91 12.82
CA ILE A 106 19.00 8.36 12.76
C ILE A 106 20.23 9.20 13.12
N GLY A 107 21.28 8.58 13.68
CA GLY A 107 22.51 9.24 14.09
C GLY A 107 22.44 9.84 15.49
N LEU A 108 23.55 10.46 15.90
CA LEU A 108 23.64 11.16 17.19
C LEU A 108 22.81 12.45 17.17
N PRO A 109 22.27 12.90 18.31
CA PRO A 109 21.61 14.19 18.40
C PRO A 109 22.58 15.32 18.05
N VAL A 110 22.04 16.38 17.47
CA VAL A 110 22.73 17.64 17.16
C VAL A 110 22.06 18.86 17.81
N THR A 111 20.88 18.66 18.40
CA THR A 111 20.19 19.63 19.26
C THR A 111 19.62 18.90 20.47
N ASP A 112 19.40 19.63 21.56
CA ASP A 112 18.42 19.22 22.56
C ASP A 112 17.00 19.29 21.95
N GLU A 113 15.96 19.12 22.78
CA GLU A 113 14.60 19.48 22.40
C GLU A 113 14.46 21.00 22.24
N GLU A 114 14.17 21.46 21.02
CA GLU A 114 13.94 22.87 20.68
C GLU A 114 12.47 23.10 20.26
N THR A 115 12.00 24.34 20.34
CA THR A 115 10.68 24.74 19.81
C THR A 115 10.67 24.60 18.28
N GLY A 116 9.59 24.04 17.73
CA GLY A 116 9.41 23.92 16.28
C GLY A 116 9.28 25.28 15.57
N LYS A 117 9.75 25.36 14.32
CA LYS A 117 9.82 26.63 13.56
C LYS A 117 8.72 26.79 12.51
N GLY A 118 7.75 25.88 12.45
CA GLY A 118 6.70 25.91 11.43
C GLY A 118 5.79 24.68 11.46
N GLY A 119 4.74 24.70 10.63
CA GLY A 119 3.88 23.53 10.38
C GLY A 119 3.07 23.03 11.57
N GLY A 120 2.97 23.82 12.65
CA GLY A 120 2.34 23.42 13.90
C GLY A 120 3.19 22.50 14.79
N VAL A 121 4.46 22.26 14.42
CA VAL A 121 5.39 21.49 15.26
C VAL A 121 5.62 22.25 16.57
N LYS A 122 5.36 21.59 17.70
CA LYS A 122 5.59 22.18 19.02
C LYS A 122 7.05 22.05 19.44
N PHE A 123 7.58 20.83 19.32
CA PHE A 123 8.96 20.51 19.69
C PHE A 123 9.64 19.69 18.60
N VAL A 124 10.95 19.84 18.48
CA VAL A 124 11.78 19.04 17.58
C VAL A 124 13.13 18.77 18.21
N SER A 125 13.64 17.55 18.04
CA SER A 125 15.07 17.26 18.21
C SER A 125 15.63 16.83 16.86
N ARG A 126 16.81 17.37 16.53
CA ARG A 126 17.51 17.09 15.29
C ARG A 126 18.67 16.14 15.55
N PHE A 127 18.91 15.28 14.58
CA PHE A 127 19.95 14.26 14.60
C PHE A 127 20.77 14.37 13.31
N GLU A 128 21.90 13.70 13.25
CA GLU A 128 22.79 13.73 12.08
C GLU A 128 22.09 13.29 10.79
N LYS A 129 21.20 12.29 10.87
CA LYS A 129 20.52 11.67 9.73
C LYS A 129 18.98 11.71 9.85
N GLY A 130 18.46 12.57 10.72
CA GLY A 130 17.02 12.70 10.88
C GLY A 130 16.56 13.80 11.83
N ALA A 131 15.26 13.82 12.07
CA ALA A 131 14.63 14.65 13.07
C ALA A 131 13.44 13.89 13.68
N VAL A 132 13.09 14.24 14.92
CA VAL A 132 11.88 13.78 15.57
C VAL A 132 11.08 15.00 16.01
N THR A 133 9.85 15.13 15.52
CA THR A 133 8.96 16.27 15.80
C THR A 133 7.82 15.82 16.68
N ALA A 134 7.39 16.66 17.63
CA ALA A 134 6.22 16.44 18.47
C ALA A 134 5.25 17.62 18.38
N ASP A 135 3.96 17.32 18.19
CA ASP A 135 2.86 18.27 18.23
C ASP A 135 1.57 17.59 18.74
N SER A 136 0.42 18.24 18.61
CA SER A 136 -0.87 17.68 19.03
C SER A 136 -1.31 16.47 18.20
N ALA A 137 -0.76 16.27 16.99
CA ALA A 137 -1.07 15.12 16.14
C ALA A 137 -0.22 13.89 16.49
N GLY A 138 0.90 14.06 17.19
CA GLY A 138 1.73 12.96 17.67
C GLY A 138 3.22 13.28 17.68
N THR A 139 4.05 12.24 17.79
CA THR A 139 5.51 12.35 17.74
C THR A 139 6.07 11.44 16.65
N PHE A 140 6.69 12.03 15.63
CA PHE A 140 7.06 11.32 14.41
C PHE A 140 8.52 11.55 14.04
N ALA A 141 9.20 10.47 13.62
CA ALA A 141 10.56 10.52 13.09
C ALA A 141 10.55 10.70 11.57
N VAL A 142 11.40 11.57 11.06
CA VAL A 142 11.71 11.71 9.63
C VAL A 142 13.17 11.31 9.46
N VAL A 143 13.43 10.28 8.66
CA VAL A 143 14.77 9.65 8.54
C VAL A 143 15.18 9.38 7.09
N GLY A 144 16.47 9.15 6.86
CA GLY A 144 17.01 8.71 5.57
C GLY A 144 16.76 9.72 4.44
N ARG A 145 16.56 9.22 3.21
CA ARG A 145 16.40 10.09 2.03
C ARG A 145 15.19 11.01 2.10
N ILE A 146 14.11 10.58 2.76
CA ILE A 146 12.93 11.44 2.99
C ILE A 146 13.29 12.62 3.90
N TYR A 147 14.11 12.38 4.93
CA TYR A 147 14.63 13.47 5.77
C TYR A 147 15.48 14.44 4.97
N ASP A 148 16.39 13.94 4.13
CA ASP A 148 17.22 14.81 3.28
C ASP A 148 16.36 15.73 2.41
N THR A 149 15.32 15.18 1.75
CA THR A 149 14.37 15.95 0.93
C THR A 149 13.57 16.95 1.76
N TRP A 150 13.00 16.52 2.88
CA TRP A 150 12.20 17.39 3.75
C TRP A 150 13.06 18.52 4.34
N LYS A 151 14.28 18.21 4.79
CA LYS A 151 15.25 19.17 5.31
C LYS A 151 15.63 20.21 4.26
N ALA A 152 15.98 19.78 3.05
CA ALA A 152 16.33 20.67 1.95
C ALA A 152 15.18 21.60 1.54
N ALA A 153 13.93 21.17 1.71
CA ALA A 153 12.74 21.98 1.45
C ALA A 153 12.41 23.01 2.55
N GLY A 154 13.16 23.05 3.66
CA GLY A 154 12.90 23.94 4.80
C GLY A 154 12.21 23.26 5.99
N SER A 155 12.23 21.92 6.06
CA SER A 155 11.72 21.13 7.19
C SER A 155 10.25 21.44 7.52
N GLU A 156 9.91 21.68 8.78
CA GLU A 156 8.54 21.92 9.25
C GLU A 156 7.93 23.21 8.70
N ALA A 157 8.75 24.15 8.24
CA ALA A 157 8.32 25.38 7.57
C ALA A 157 8.15 25.21 6.05
N SER A 158 8.50 24.05 5.50
CA SER A 158 8.38 23.76 4.07
C SER A 158 6.94 23.65 3.58
N SER A 159 6.77 23.56 2.27
CA SER A 159 5.50 23.25 1.62
C SER A 159 4.93 21.88 1.98
N TYR A 160 5.72 20.97 2.56
CA TYR A 160 5.26 19.69 3.12
C TYR A 160 4.70 19.86 4.55
N GLY A 161 5.26 20.78 5.32
CA GLY A 161 4.90 21.01 6.71
C GLY A 161 5.37 19.89 7.65
N ALA A 162 4.67 19.72 8.76
CA ALA A 162 4.99 18.73 9.78
C ALA A 162 4.68 17.28 9.32
N PRO A 163 5.44 16.27 9.75
CA PRO A 163 5.09 14.87 9.51
C PRO A 163 3.79 14.48 10.24
N ARG A 164 3.06 13.52 9.68
CA ARG A 164 1.78 12.99 10.22
C ARG A 164 1.80 11.49 10.43
N SER A 165 2.95 10.86 10.19
CA SER A 165 3.19 9.45 10.41
C SER A 165 4.69 9.21 10.54
N ASN A 166 5.07 8.09 11.17
CA ASN A 166 6.37 7.48 10.91
C ASN A 166 6.39 6.91 9.48
N GLN A 167 7.57 6.52 8.99
CA GLN A 167 7.70 5.88 7.69
C GLN A 167 7.01 4.52 7.66
N ILE A 168 6.29 4.24 6.57
CA ILE A 168 5.78 2.90 6.25
C ILE A 168 6.74 2.25 5.26
N LYS A 169 7.25 1.06 5.62
CA LYS A 169 8.12 0.26 4.75
C LYS A 169 7.32 -0.79 3.97
N ASN A 170 7.58 -0.87 2.67
CA ASN A 170 7.14 -1.95 1.78
C ASN A 170 8.32 -2.40 0.90
N GLY A 171 9.05 -3.43 1.33
CA GLY A 171 10.29 -3.83 0.67
C GLY A 171 11.33 -2.69 0.69
N GLY A 172 11.79 -2.29 -0.50
CA GLY A 172 12.69 -1.14 -0.70
C GLY A 172 12.00 0.22 -0.79
N VAL A 173 10.67 0.27 -0.61
CA VAL A 173 9.86 1.50 -0.68
C VAL A 173 9.54 2.01 0.73
N TYR A 174 9.65 3.33 0.92
CA TYR A 174 9.34 3.99 2.18
C TYR A 174 8.41 5.16 1.92
N ASP A 175 7.23 5.19 2.53
CA ASP A 175 6.29 6.31 2.43
C ASP A 175 6.23 7.08 3.75
N GLN A 176 6.09 8.41 3.67
CA GLN A 176 5.79 9.23 4.85
C GLN A 176 4.79 10.32 4.54
N ARG A 177 3.83 10.51 5.45
CA ARG A 177 2.76 11.50 5.32
C ARG A 177 3.17 12.82 5.96
N PHE A 178 2.76 13.91 5.32
CA PHE A 178 2.99 15.27 5.78
C PHE A 178 1.70 16.09 5.77
N ALA A 179 1.65 17.10 6.64
CA ALA A 179 0.45 17.86 6.94
C ALA A 179 -0.08 18.67 5.76
N ASN A 180 0.82 19.37 5.06
CA ASN A 180 0.42 20.35 4.08
C ASN A 180 0.13 19.67 2.75
N ARG A 181 -0.94 20.14 2.10
CA ARG A 181 -1.43 19.64 0.81
C ARG A 181 -1.69 18.13 0.80
N THR A 182 -1.90 17.50 1.96
CA THR A 182 -2.09 16.05 2.08
C THR A 182 -0.97 15.28 1.38
N SER A 183 0.27 15.68 1.66
CA SER A 183 1.42 15.21 0.91
C SER A 183 1.94 13.87 1.42
N VAL A 184 2.45 13.06 0.49
CA VAL A 184 3.28 11.88 0.77
C VAL A 184 4.65 12.13 0.12
N LEU A 185 5.71 11.77 0.84
CA LEU A 185 7.03 11.56 0.25
C LEU A 185 7.31 10.07 0.22
N THR A 186 7.63 9.57 -0.97
CA THR A 186 7.89 8.16 -1.21
C THR A 186 9.31 7.97 -1.70
N TYR A 187 10.18 7.32 -0.91
CA TYR A 187 11.50 6.89 -1.35
C TYR A 187 11.40 5.54 -2.07
N VAL A 188 11.81 5.50 -3.33
CA VAL A 188 11.80 4.30 -4.18
C VAL A 188 12.86 4.42 -5.27
N ASN A 189 13.54 3.31 -5.59
CA ASN A 189 14.54 3.23 -6.68
C ASN A 189 15.58 4.36 -6.66
N GLY A 190 16.04 4.75 -5.47
CA GLY A 190 17.07 5.78 -5.30
C GLY A 190 16.56 7.23 -5.35
N GLN A 191 15.25 7.46 -5.48
CA GLN A 191 14.66 8.80 -5.60
C GLN A 191 13.53 9.01 -4.58
N VAL A 192 13.24 10.27 -4.24
CA VAL A 192 12.07 10.64 -3.43
C VAL A 192 11.04 11.32 -4.33
N ILE A 193 9.86 10.74 -4.43
CA ILE A 193 8.74 11.25 -5.23
C ILE A 193 7.68 11.84 -4.27
N SER A 194 7.05 12.94 -4.67
CA SER A 194 6.01 13.58 -3.87
C SER A 194 4.64 13.49 -4.54
N GLU A 195 3.68 12.96 -3.80
CA GLU A 195 2.26 12.99 -4.11
C GLU A 195 1.58 14.06 -3.25
N SER A 196 0.69 14.86 -3.83
CA SER A 196 -0.01 15.92 -3.06
C SER A 196 -1.41 16.18 -3.61
N GLY A 197 -2.17 17.01 -2.90
CA GLY A 197 -3.55 17.36 -3.20
C GLY A 197 -4.48 16.15 -3.14
N ALA A 198 -5.48 16.13 -4.02
CA ALA A 198 -6.44 15.04 -4.12
C ALA A 198 -5.79 13.70 -4.45
N VAL A 199 -4.68 13.70 -5.20
CA VAL A 199 -3.93 12.48 -5.53
C VAL A 199 -3.21 11.93 -4.29
N GLY A 200 -2.52 12.78 -3.54
CA GLY A 200 -1.89 12.40 -2.26
C GLY A 200 -2.92 11.89 -1.25
N ALA A 201 -4.08 12.55 -1.16
CA ALA A 201 -5.19 12.11 -0.30
C ALA A 201 -5.70 10.72 -0.68
N GLU A 202 -5.89 10.44 -1.97
CA GLU A 202 -6.33 9.13 -2.43
C GLU A 202 -5.27 8.05 -2.17
N TYR A 203 -4.00 8.35 -2.41
CA TYR A 203 -2.89 7.43 -2.13
C TYR A 203 -2.81 7.10 -0.63
N ILE A 204 -2.95 8.10 0.25
CA ILE A 204 -3.05 7.94 1.70
C ILE A 204 -4.24 7.05 2.08
N ARG A 205 -5.43 7.33 1.54
CA ARG A 205 -6.67 6.60 1.83
C ARG A 205 -6.56 5.12 1.48
N ARG A 206 -5.85 4.79 0.39
CA ARG A 206 -5.66 3.41 -0.06
C ARG A 206 -4.56 2.65 0.70
N GLY A 207 -3.71 3.34 1.46
CA GLY A 207 -2.61 2.72 2.22
C GLY A 207 -1.22 2.88 1.59
N MET A 208 -1.03 3.87 0.72
CA MET A 208 0.26 4.24 0.10
C MET A 208 0.91 3.07 -0.64
N SER A 209 2.20 2.80 -0.48
CA SER A 209 2.89 1.78 -1.29
C SER A 209 2.42 0.36 -1.04
N LYS A 210 1.71 0.13 0.08
CA LYS A 210 1.03 -1.14 0.39
C LYS A 210 -0.38 -1.25 -0.22
N SER A 211 -0.84 -0.21 -0.90
CA SER A 211 -2.12 -0.21 -1.58
C SER A 211 -2.10 -1.01 -2.87
N ASP A 212 -3.29 -1.17 -3.46
CA ASP A 212 -3.50 -1.74 -4.78
C ASP A 212 -2.83 -0.93 -5.91
N LEU A 213 -2.51 0.35 -5.70
CA LEU A 213 -1.75 1.16 -6.66
C LEU A 213 -0.26 0.78 -6.71
N GLY A 214 0.28 0.25 -5.61
CA GLY A 214 1.72 0.08 -5.42
C GLY A 214 2.44 1.42 -5.22
N TYR A 215 3.70 1.52 -5.67
CA TYR A 215 4.53 2.71 -5.48
C TYR A 215 4.52 3.65 -6.71
N PRO A 216 4.79 4.95 -6.52
CA PRO A 216 4.89 5.92 -7.61
C PRO A 216 6.10 5.64 -8.51
N LEU A 217 5.97 5.88 -9.81
CA LEU A 217 7.01 5.57 -10.80
C LEU A 217 7.83 6.78 -11.24
N ALA A 218 7.27 7.98 -11.15
CA ALA A 218 7.90 9.24 -11.56
C ALA A 218 7.20 10.43 -10.88
N ALA A 219 7.74 11.63 -11.02
CA ALA A 219 7.07 12.84 -10.55
C ALA A 219 5.67 13.02 -11.15
N MET A 220 4.75 13.58 -10.36
CA MET A 220 3.40 13.90 -10.80
C MET A 220 3.43 14.86 -11.99
N ARG A 221 2.64 14.56 -13.04
CA ARG A 221 2.62 15.33 -14.29
C ARG A 221 1.32 16.09 -14.49
N ALA A 222 1.40 17.27 -15.11
CA ALA A 222 0.23 17.98 -15.59
C ALA A 222 -0.42 17.23 -16.76
N VAL A 223 -1.74 17.27 -16.82
CA VAL A 223 -2.57 16.72 -17.91
C VAL A 223 -3.72 17.67 -18.18
N SER A 224 -4.39 17.52 -19.33
CA SER A 224 -5.59 18.32 -19.61
C SER A 224 -6.61 18.19 -18.48
N GLY A 225 -6.98 19.34 -17.90
CA GLY A 225 -7.93 19.48 -16.80
C GLY A 225 -7.39 19.17 -15.39
N GLY A 226 -6.09 18.88 -15.21
CA GLY A 226 -5.51 18.67 -13.88
C GLY A 226 -4.16 17.95 -13.88
N TYR A 227 -4.03 16.92 -13.04
CA TYR A 227 -2.74 16.24 -12.80
C TYR A 227 -2.90 14.73 -12.74
N GLN A 228 -1.82 14.01 -13.03
CA GLN A 228 -1.78 12.55 -12.95
C GLN A 228 -0.49 12.07 -12.26
N GLN A 229 -0.65 11.16 -11.32
CA GLN A 229 0.46 10.39 -10.76
C GLN A 229 0.40 8.97 -11.32
N ASN A 230 1.55 8.49 -11.80
CA ASN A 230 1.70 7.11 -12.26
C ASN A 230 2.22 6.25 -11.12
N PHE A 231 1.55 5.14 -10.85
CA PHE A 231 1.97 4.12 -9.88
C PHE A 231 2.22 2.79 -10.59
N TYR A 232 2.80 1.84 -9.83
CA TYR A 232 3.18 0.54 -10.36
C TYR A 232 1.99 -0.19 -11.01
N ASN A 233 0.84 -0.29 -10.34
CA ASN A 233 -0.33 -1.05 -10.80
C ASN A 233 -1.39 -0.21 -11.51
N GLY A 234 -1.30 1.12 -11.45
CA GLY A 234 -2.27 2.02 -12.06
C GLY A 234 -1.89 3.48 -11.88
N ASN A 235 -2.68 4.38 -12.44
CA ASN A 235 -2.47 5.81 -12.36
C ASN A 235 -3.68 6.49 -11.69
N VAL A 236 -3.41 7.53 -10.92
CA VAL A 236 -4.46 8.37 -10.34
C VAL A 236 -4.44 9.70 -11.09
N LYS A 237 -5.53 9.99 -11.80
CA LYS A 237 -5.75 11.27 -12.48
C LYS A 237 -6.76 12.09 -11.68
N TYR A 238 -6.43 13.35 -11.43
CA TYR A 238 -7.37 14.35 -10.97
C TYR A 238 -7.73 15.28 -12.13
N ALA A 239 -9.02 15.36 -12.48
CA ALA A 239 -9.57 16.34 -13.42
C ALA A 239 -11.05 16.59 -13.09
N GLY A 240 -11.32 17.57 -12.20
CA GLY A 240 -12.65 17.80 -11.61
C GLY A 240 -13.11 16.69 -10.65
N GLY A 241 -12.25 15.70 -10.38
CA GLY A 241 -12.52 14.53 -9.56
C GLY A 241 -11.44 13.45 -9.75
N ILE A 242 -11.37 12.49 -8.84
CA ILE A 242 -10.41 11.37 -8.92
C ILE A 242 -10.90 10.32 -9.91
N ARG A 243 -10.00 9.92 -10.82
CA ARG A 243 -10.18 8.79 -11.74
C ARG A 243 -9.00 7.84 -11.59
N ILE A 244 -9.30 6.57 -11.38
CA ILE A 244 -8.31 5.49 -11.36
C ILE A 244 -8.22 4.90 -12.76
N ILE A 245 -7.01 4.86 -13.28
CA ILE A 245 -6.64 4.21 -14.54
C ILE A 245 -5.87 2.96 -14.17
N VAL A 246 -6.34 1.79 -14.56
CA VAL A 246 -5.63 0.53 -14.33
C VAL A 246 -4.49 0.42 -15.34
N ASN A 247 -3.28 0.14 -14.86
CA ASN A 247 -2.24 -0.38 -15.72
C ASN A 247 -2.39 -1.89 -15.75
N ALA A 248 -2.84 -2.44 -16.88
CA ALA A 248 -3.15 -3.86 -17.01
C ALA A 248 -1.99 -4.77 -16.60
N ARG A 249 -0.73 -4.31 -16.62
CA ARG A 249 0.47 -5.05 -16.11
C ARG A 249 0.41 -6.54 -16.46
N LEU A 250 0.48 -6.78 -17.76
CA LEU A 250 0.32 -8.09 -18.37
C LEU A 250 1.61 -8.89 -18.16
N THR A 251 1.49 -10.04 -17.51
CA THR A 251 2.50 -11.10 -17.57
C THR A 251 1.86 -12.32 -18.19
N SER A 252 2.62 -13.06 -18.99
CA SER A 252 2.07 -14.23 -19.67
C SER A 252 3.11 -15.31 -19.84
N HIS A 253 2.64 -16.55 -19.84
CA HIS A 253 3.42 -17.76 -20.10
C HIS A 253 2.56 -18.77 -20.85
N THR A 254 3.21 -19.75 -21.48
CA THR A 254 2.52 -20.89 -22.08
C THR A 254 1.80 -21.66 -20.98
N THR A 255 0.51 -21.93 -21.17
CA THR A 255 -0.29 -22.63 -20.17
C THR A 255 0.20 -24.05 -19.94
N THR A 256 0.24 -24.44 -18.67
CA THR A 256 0.64 -25.76 -18.20
C THR A 256 -0.57 -26.67 -18.00
N SER A 257 -0.34 -27.99 -17.98
CA SER A 257 -1.39 -28.96 -17.64
C SER A 257 -1.92 -28.79 -16.21
N ALA A 258 -1.09 -28.30 -15.29
CA ALA A 258 -1.51 -28.03 -13.90
C ALA A 258 -2.54 -26.91 -13.81
N GLU A 259 -2.47 -25.91 -14.69
CA GLU A 259 -3.43 -24.80 -14.77
C GLU A 259 -4.75 -25.19 -15.44
N THR A 260 -4.85 -26.39 -16.03
CA THR A 260 -6.02 -26.83 -16.81
C THR A 260 -6.48 -28.24 -16.40
N ARG A 261 -6.18 -28.65 -15.17
CA ARG A 261 -6.43 -29.99 -14.64
C ARG A 261 -7.88 -30.47 -14.82
N TYR A 262 -8.84 -29.58 -14.66
CA TYR A 262 -10.28 -29.85 -14.74
C TYR A 262 -10.93 -29.26 -15.99
N THR A 263 -10.27 -28.29 -16.64
CA THR A 263 -10.80 -27.57 -17.80
C THR A 263 -10.27 -28.11 -19.13
N TYR A 264 -9.28 -29.01 -19.12
CA TYR A 264 -8.80 -29.76 -20.28
C TYR A 264 -8.95 -31.27 -20.08
N ARG A 265 -9.14 -32.00 -21.18
CA ARG A 265 -9.19 -33.46 -21.26
C ARG A 265 -8.82 -33.94 -22.66
N SER A 266 -8.49 -35.22 -22.81
CA SER A 266 -8.27 -35.82 -24.13
C SER A 266 -9.51 -35.59 -25.03
N GLY A 267 -9.27 -35.24 -26.29
CA GLY A 267 -10.33 -34.86 -27.24
C GLY A 267 -10.69 -33.37 -27.26
N CYS A 268 -10.09 -32.55 -26.39
CA CYS A 268 -10.17 -31.10 -26.51
C CYS A 268 -9.43 -30.61 -27.77
N PRO A 269 -9.96 -29.59 -28.47
CA PRO A 269 -9.43 -29.18 -29.77
C PRO A 269 -8.08 -28.45 -29.68
N VAL A 270 -7.68 -28.03 -28.48
CA VAL A 270 -6.44 -27.29 -28.22
C VAL A 270 -5.79 -27.85 -26.96
N ALA A 271 -4.50 -28.17 -27.04
CA ALA A 271 -3.72 -28.60 -25.89
C ALA A 271 -3.34 -27.39 -25.01
N PRO A 272 -3.01 -27.58 -23.72
CA PRO A 272 -2.52 -26.50 -22.86
C PRO A 272 -1.32 -25.74 -23.44
N SER A 273 -0.42 -26.42 -24.15
CA SER A 273 0.72 -25.78 -24.83
C SER A 273 0.34 -24.83 -25.97
N GLN A 274 -0.91 -24.85 -26.43
CA GLN A 274 -1.47 -23.95 -27.44
C GLN A 274 -2.32 -22.83 -26.82
N LEU A 275 -2.32 -22.73 -25.49
CA LEU A 275 -2.96 -21.69 -24.71
C LEU A 275 -1.90 -20.82 -24.04
N THR A 276 -2.28 -19.58 -23.76
CA THR A 276 -1.49 -18.61 -23.01
C THR A 276 -2.25 -18.21 -21.76
N THR A 277 -1.63 -18.41 -20.59
CA THR A 277 -2.10 -17.87 -19.33
C THR A 277 -1.64 -16.43 -19.24
N SER A 278 -2.58 -15.50 -19.12
CA SER A 278 -2.30 -14.07 -18.92
C SER A 278 -2.75 -13.65 -17.53
N GLU A 279 -1.82 -13.15 -16.72
CA GLU A 279 -2.15 -12.45 -15.50
C GLU A 279 -2.18 -10.94 -15.74
N MET A 280 -3.23 -10.29 -15.26
CA MET A 280 -3.40 -8.86 -15.49
C MET A 280 -4.19 -8.18 -14.39
N ASN A 281 -3.93 -6.89 -14.25
CA ASN A 281 -4.65 -6.03 -13.35
C ASN A 281 -6.01 -5.63 -13.95
N PHE A 282 -7.04 -5.56 -13.11
CA PHE A 282 -8.37 -5.07 -13.44
C PHE A 282 -8.92 -4.19 -12.33
N TYR A 283 -9.94 -3.37 -12.63
CA TYR A 283 -10.65 -2.58 -11.62
C TYR A 283 -11.75 -3.42 -10.98
N GLY A 284 -11.62 -3.73 -9.70
CA GLY A 284 -12.56 -4.55 -8.95
C GLY A 284 -13.80 -3.79 -8.46
N TYR A 285 -14.85 -4.53 -8.09
CA TYR A 285 -16.10 -3.96 -7.55
C TYR A 285 -15.91 -3.22 -6.23
N ASN A 286 -14.85 -3.57 -5.49
CA ASN A 286 -14.45 -2.88 -4.26
C ASN A 286 -13.72 -1.54 -4.52
N GLY A 287 -13.66 -1.08 -5.78
CA GLY A 287 -12.98 0.15 -6.18
C GLY A 287 -11.45 0.08 -6.12
N ARG A 288 -10.89 -1.14 -6.03
CA ARG A 288 -9.45 -1.40 -5.96
C ARG A 288 -8.96 -2.10 -7.22
N ILE A 289 -7.70 -1.89 -7.55
CA ILE A 289 -7.01 -2.67 -8.56
C ILE A 289 -6.78 -4.08 -8.00
N GLN A 290 -7.17 -5.09 -8.77
CA GLN A 290 -6.98 -6.50 -8.45
C GLN A 290 -6.22 -7.17 -9.58
N ARG A 291 -5.63 -8.34 -9.32
CA ARG A 291 -4.94 -9.14 -10.33
C ARG A 291 -5.74 -10.41 -10.58
N GLY A 292 -5.99 -10.74 -11.84
CA GLY A 292 -6.71 -11.93 -12.24
C GLY A 292 -5.99 -12.69 -13.34
N VAL A 293 -6.53 -13.87 -13.67
CA VAL A 293 -5.95 -14.82 -14.60
C VAL A 293 -6.96 -15.13 -15.71
N ILE A 294 -6.51 -15.05 -16.96
CA ILE A 294 -7.29 -15.46 -18.11
C ILE A 294 -6.46 -16.35 -19.04
N ILE A 295 -7.02 -17.49 -19.44
CA ILE A 295 -6.37 -18.47 -20.32
C ILE A 295 -7.05 -18.41 -21.68
N THR A 296 -6.30 -18.10 -22.72
CA THR A 296 -6.82 -17.87 -24.09
C THR A 296 -5.97 -18.63 -25.10
N ARG A 297 -6.49 -18.80 -26.32
CA ARG A 297 -5.74 -19.36 -27.45
C ARG A 297 -4.50 -18.52 -27.73
N SER A 298 -3.33 -19.16 -27.72
CA SER A 298 -2.08 -18.48 -28.04
C SER A 298 -2.12 -17.83 -29.43
N GLY A 299 -1.43 -16.71 -29.57
CA GLY A 299 -1.37 -15.93 -30.80
C GLY A 299 -2.37 -14.78 -30.81
N ILE A 300 -3.10 -14.62 -31.92
CA ILE A 300 -3.90 -13.41 -32.17
C ILE A 300 -5.00 -13.18 -31.14
N THR A 301 -5.63 -14.25 -30.64
CA THR A 301 -6.69 -14.16 -29.63
C THR A 301 -6.14 -13.59 -28.33
N THR A 302 -5.05 -14.14 -27.80
CA THR A 302 -4.39 -13.59 -26.60
C THR A 302 -4.07 -12.11 -26.79
N THR A 303 -3.45 -11.73 -27.90
CA THR A 303 -3.11 -10.31 -28.18
C THR A 303 -4.35 -9.41 -28.17
N ARG A 304 -5.46 -9.85 -28.79
CA ARG A 304 -6.73 -9.09 -28.83
C ARG A 304 -7.35 -8.93 -27.45
N VAL A 305 -7.39 -10.01 -26.65
CA VAL A 305 -7.88 -9.97 -25.27
C VAL A 305 -7.05 -9.00 -24.42
N GLN A 306 -5.74 -9.16 -24.43
CA GLN A 306 -4.83 -8.30 -23.66
C GLN A 306 -4.98 -6.81 -24.03
N GLN A 307 -5.10 -6.49 -25.33
CA GLN A 307 -5.34 -5.12 -25.78
C GLN A 307 -6.71 -4.59 -25.37
N ALA A 308 -7.75 -5.43 -25.38
CA ALA A 308 -9.09 -5.04 -24.95
C ALA A 308 -9.10 -4.68 -23.46
N PHE A 309 -8.49 -5.50 -22.60
CA PHE A 309 -8.38 -5.22 -21.16
C PHE A 309 -7.51 -4.00 -20.85
N ALA A 310 -6.40 -3.80 -21.60
CA ALA A 310 -5.59 -2.60 -21.47
C ALA A 310 -6.38 -1.33 -21.84
N THR A 311 -7.25 -1.42 -22.85
CA THR A 311 -8.13 -0.33 -23.29
C THR A 311 -9.23 -0.07 -22.26
N SER A 312 -9.88 -1.12 -21.76
CA SER A 312 -10.96 -0.98 -20.78
C SER A 312 -10.47 -0.42 -19.46
N GLY A 313 -9.25 -0.78 -19.04
CA GLY A 313 -8.59 -0.28 -17.84
C GLY A 313 -8.32 1.23 -17.83
N GLN A 314 -8.43 1.91 -18.98
CA GLN A 314 -8.39 3.38 -19.04
C GLN A 314 -9.65 4.05 -18.45
N SER A 315 -10.68 3.26 -18.18
CA SER A 315 -11.87 3.67 -17.42
C SER A 315 -12.05 2.78 -16.18
N PRO A 316 -12.70 3.26 -15.12
CA PRO A 316 -12.99 2.46 -13.92
C PRO A 316 -14.16 1.49 -14.19
N TRP A 317 -14.13 0.75 -15.31
CA TRP A 317 -15.15 -0.23 -15.65
C TRP A 317 -14.91 -1.49 -14.82
N PRO A 318 -15.86 -1.88 -13.96
CA PRO A 318 -15.56 -2.85 -12.93
C PRO A 318 -15.70 -4.30 -13.44
N ILE A 319 -14.73 -5.13 -13.11
CA ILE A 319 -14.79 -6.59 -13.23
C ILE A 319 -14.95 -7.17 -11.83
N LYS A 320 -15.88 -8.11 -11.65
CA LYS A 320 -16.19 -8.68 -10.34
C LYS A 320 -15.05 -9.55 -9.84
N MET A 321 -14.66 -10.49 -10.68
CA MET A 321 -13.51 -11.38 -10.48
C MET A 321 -13.07 -11.97 -11.83
N MET A 322 -11.85 -12.49 -11.86
CA MET A 322 -11.24 -13.11 -13.03
C MET A 322 -10.28 -14.20 -12.55
N TYR A 323 -10.85 -15.34 -12.17
CA TYR A 323 -10.12 -16.53 -11.78
C TYR A 323 -10.06 -17.50 -12.96
N ASN A 324 -8.96 -18.26 -13.01
CA ASN A 324 -8.87 -19.42 -13.89
C ASN A 324 -10.05 -20.38 -13.61
N PRO A 325 -10.86 -20.76 -14.62
CA PRO A 325 -11.96 -21.72 -14.47
C PRO A 325 -11.59 -23.04 -13.79
N ASP A 326 -10.31 -23.43 -13.82
CA ASP A 326 -9.81 -24.60 -13.10
C ASP A 326 -10.05 -24.52 -11.58
N HIS A 327 -10.06 -23.30 -11.01
CA HIS A 327 -10.41 -23.04 -9.61
C HIS A 327 -11.82 -23.54 -9.26
N PHE A 328 -12.74 -23.45 -10.22
CA PHE A 328 -14.13 -23.91 -10.11
C PHE A 328 -14.32 -25.32 -10.68
N LYS A 329 -13.23 -26.04 -10.95
CA LYS A 329 -13.24 -27.36 -11.60
C LYS A 329 -13.97 -27.36 -12.95
N GLY A 330 -14.02 -26.22 -13.64
CA GLY A 330 -14.75 -26.05 -14.91
C GLY A 330 -16.28 -26.08 -14.79
N ASP A 331 -16.86 -25.88 -13.60
CA ASP A 331 -18.31 -25.88 -13.38
C ASP A 331 -18.96 -24.54 -13.76
N ASP A 332 -19.62 -24.50 -14.92
CA ASP A 332 -20.24 -23.28 -15.45
C ASP A 332 -21.31 -22.68 -14.52
N PRO A 333 -22.27 -23.45 -13.93
CA PRO A 333 -23.25 -22.89 -12.99
C PRO A 333 -22.61 -22.18 -11.80
N THR A 334 -21.53 -22.74 -11.23
CA THR A 334 -20.79 -22.08 -10.16
C THR A 334 -20.15 -20.78 -10.66
N MET A 335 -19.44 -20.81 -11.79
CA MET A 335 -18.80 -19.60 -12.34
C MET A 335 -19.81 -18.48 -12.66
N LEU A 336 -20.96 -18.85 -13.23
CA LEU A 336 -22.09 -17.96 -13.48
C LEU A 336 -22.61 -17.32 -12.18
N ALA A 337 -22.77 -18.10 -11.11
CA ALA A 337 -23.23 -17.59 -9.81
C ALA A 337 -22.21 -16.63 -9.16
N TYR A 338 -20.92 -16.91 -9.30
CA TYR A 338 -19.86 -16.05 -8.78
C TYR A 338 -19.60 -14.81 -9.65
N GLY A 339 -20.01 -14.83 -10.93
CA GLY A 339 -19.77 -13.77 -11.90
C GLY A 339 -18.32 -13.70 -12.35
N ASN A 340 -17.77 -14.87 -12.71
CA ASN A 340 -16.36 -15.01 -13.06
C ASN A 340 -16.06 -14.65 -14.51
N THR A 341 -15.29 -13.59 -14.74
CA THR A 341 -14.77 -13.31 -16.08
C THR A 341 -13.74 -14.36 -16.48
N SER A 342 -13.97 -15.10 -17.57
CA SER A 342 -13.10 -16.23 -17.95
C SER A 342 -13.15 -16.59 -19.43
N ALA A 343 -12.24 -17.44 -19.90
CA ALA A 343 -12.09 -17.76 -21.33
C ALA A 343 -12.01 -19.27 -21.61
N PHE A 344 -10.93 -19.96 -21.26
CA PHE A 344 -10.81 -21.39 -21.58
C PHE A 344 -11.57 -22.31 -20.60
N ASN A 345 -12.53 -23.07 -21.12
CA ASN A 345 -13.15 -24.22 -20.47
C ASN A 345 -13.55 -25.23 -21.56
N CYS A 346 -12.85 -26.37 -21.67
CA CYS A 346 -13.13 -27.34 -22.71
C CYS A 346 -14.38 -28.16 -22.40
N ARG A 347 -15.46 -27.88 -23.12
CA ARG A 347 -16.77 -28.49 -22.92
C ARG A 347 -17.58 -28.52 -24.21
N LYS A 348 -18.61 -29.36 -24.23
CA LYS A 348 -19.68 -29.24 -25.23
C LYS A 348 -20.51 -28.00 -24.95
N VAL A 349 -21.16 -27.46 -25.97
CA VAL A 349 -22.14 -26.37 -25.81
C VAL A 349 -23.26 -26.84 -24.89
N THR A 350 -23.68 -25.99 -23.96
CA THR A 350 -24.78 -26.28 -23.04
C THR A 350 -26.04 -26.63 -23.84
N GLY A 351 -26.56 -27.85 -23.65
CA GLY A 351 -27.75 -28.34 -24.37
C GLY A 351 -27.48 -28.93 -25.77
N SER A 352 -26.22 -28.98 -26.25
CA SER A 352 -25.86 -29.67 -27.51
C SER A 352 -24.62 -30.55 -27.32
N PRO A 353 -24.76 -31.89 -27.27
CA PRO A 353 -23.62 -32.80 -27.12
C PRO A 353 -22.71 -32.84 -28.37
N TYR A 354 -23.17 -32.32 -29.51
CA TYR A 354 -22.47 -32.39 -30.79
C TYR A 354 -21.61 -31.15 -31.06
N SER A 355 -21.96 -29.98 -30.52
CA SER A 355 -21.21 -28.74 -30.74
C SER A 355 -20.16 -28.54 -29.66
N THR A 356 -18.91 -28.35 -30.05
CA THR A 356 -17.83 -27.96 -29.14
C THR A 356 -17.93 -26.46 -28.85
N SER A 357 -17.93 -26.06 -27.58
CA SER A 357 -18.02 -24.65 -27.19
C SER A 357 -16.82 -23.84 -27.71
N PRO A 358 -17.00 -22.59 -28.18
CA PRO A 358 -15.90 -21.66 -28.49
C PRO A 358 -14.87 -21.53 -27.36
N HIS A 359 -15.30 -21.65 -26.11
CA HIS A 359 -14.41 -21.67 -24.93
C HIS A 359 -13.40 -22.83 -24.97
N SER A 360 -13.74 -23.94 -25.60
CA SER A 360 -12.85 -25.10 -25.76
C SER A 360 -11.71 -24.84 -26.72
N TYR A 361 -11.85 -23.86 -27.61
CA TYR A 361 -10.79 -23.44 -28.51
C TYR A 361 -9.90 -22.35 -27.90
N GLY A 362 -10.28 -21.82 -26.74
CA GLY A 362 -9.66 -20.64 -26.13
C GLY A 362 -9.95 -19.35 -26.90
N THR A 363 -10.93 -19.34 -27.81
CA THR A 363 -11.28 -18.21 -28.69
C THR A 363 -12.51 -17.45 -28.24
N ALA A 364 -12.95 -17.67 -27.00
CA ALA A 364 -14.06 -16.95 -26.39
C ALA A 364 -13.73 -16.46 -24.99
N ILE A 365 -14.49 -15.46 -24.55
CA ILE A 365 -14.42 -14.87 -23.22
C ILE A 365 -15.84 -14.51 -22.76
N ASP A 366 -16.15 -14.88 -21.53
CA ASP A 366 -17.34 -14.44 -20.80
C ASP A 366 -16.92 -13.38 -19.78
N ILE A 367 -17.70 -12.31 -19.64
CA ILE A 367 -17.40 -11.16 -18.79
C ILE A 367 -18.48 -11.01 -17.72
N ASN A 368 -18.09 -11.01 -16.45
CA ASN A 368 -18.97 -10.78 -15.29
C ASN A 368 -20.28 -11.59 -15.40
N ASP A 369 -20.15 -12.91 -15.47
CA ASP A 369 -21.21 -13.85 -15.86
C ASP A 369 -22.55 -13.66 -15.13
N PHE A 370 -22.50 -13.31 -13.84
CA PHE A 370 -23.68 -13.10 -13.00
C PHE A 370 -24.46 -11.85 -13.44
N GLU A 371 -23.71 -10.79 -13.75
CA GLU A 371 -24.27 -9.51 -14.17
C GLU A 371 -24.69 -9.54 -15.64
N ASN A 372 -24.12 -10.44 -16.45
CA ASN A 372 -24.34 -10.60 -17.89
C ASN A 372 -24.92 -11.96 -18.26
N PRO A 373 -26.21 -12.19 -17.98
CA PRO A 373 -26.84 -13.49 -18.21
C PRO A 373 -26.97 -13.87 -19.68
N TYR A 374 -27.25 -15.13 -19.93
CA TYR A 374 -27.57 -15.65 -21.26
C TYR A 374 -28.90 -16.40 -21.27
N GLN A 375 -29.51 -16.50 -22.45
CA GLN A 375 -30.67 -17.32 -22.70
C GLN A 375 -30.25 -18.59 -23.45
N ASP A 376 -30.59 -19.76 -22.91
CA ASP A 376 -30.29 -21.03 -23.56
C ASP A 376 -31.28 -21.34 -24.71
N SER A 377 -31.06 -22.44 -25.43
CA SER A 377 -31.88 -22.85 -26.56
C SER A 377 -33.34 -23.18 -26.21
N SER A 378 -33.65 -23.40 -24.93
CA SER A 378 -35.02 -23.63 -24.45
C SER A 378 -35.73 -22.33 -24.04
N GLY A 379 -35.08 -21.18 -24.20
CA GLY A 379 -35.59 -19.88 -23.77
C GLY A 379 -35.41 -19.61 -22.28
N LYS A 380 -34.72 -20.50 -21.55
CA LYS A 380 -34.44 -20.34 -20.12
C LYS A 380 -33.22 -19.43 -19.93
N TRP A 381 -33.32 -18.51 -18.98
CA TRP A 381 -32.23 -17.60 -18.64
C TRP A 381 -31.34 -18.17 -17.53
N TRP A 382 -30.06 -17.84 -17.61
CA TRP A 382 -29.02 -18.20 -16.63
C TRP A 382 -28.22 -16.95 -16.21
N PRO A 383 -27.83 -16.82 -14.93
CA PRO A 383 -28.03 -17.79 -13.86
C PRO A 383 -29.50 -17.91 -13.43
N VAL A 384 -29.81 -19.03 -12.79
CA VAL A 384 -31.14 -19.33 -12.25
C VAL A 384 -31.21 -18.91 -10.78
N ASP A 385 -32.34 -18.33 -10.39
CA ASP A 385 -32.65 -18.07 -8.98
C ASP A 385 -33.42 -19.28 -8.42
N ASN A 386 -32.86 -19.94 -7.40
CA ASN A 386 -33.50 -21.02 -6.64
C ASN A 386 -34.20 -22.09 -7.50
N GLY A 387 -33.56 -22.52 -8.60
CA GLY A 387 -34.07 -23.58 -9.48
C GLY A 387 -35.21 -23.17 -10.44
N SER A 388 -35.66 -21.92 -10.41
CA SER A 388 -36.69 -21.39 -11.33
C SER A 388 -36.11 -21.03 -12.70
N ASN A 389 -36.97 -20.80 -13.71
CA ASN A 389 -36.54 -20.17 -14.97
C ASN A 389 -35.93 -18.79 -14.65
N GLY A 390 -34.66 -18.54 -15.02
CA GLY A 390 -33.94 -17.31 -14.68
C GLY A 390 -34.52 -16.03 -15.29
N ALA A 391 -35.65 -16.09 -16.00
CA ALA A 391 -36.32 -14.92 -16.57
C ALA A 391 -36.73 -13.89 -15.49
N ALA A 392 -37.11 -14.37 -14.30
CA ALA A 392 -37.37 -13.50 -13.16
C ALA A 392 -36.07 -12.86 -12.64
N TYR A 393 -35.01 -13.68 -12.50
CA TYR A 393 -33.67 -13.23 -12.14
C TYR A 393 -33.19 -12.12 -13.07
N TRP A 394 -33.18 -12.37 -14.38
CA TRP A 394 -32.75 -11.42 -15.41
C TRP A 394 -33.42 -10.04 -15.26
N ARG A 395 -34.76 -10.01 -15.22
CA ARG A 395 -35.55 -8.77 -15.21
C ARG A 395 -35.26 -7.91 -13.98
N THR A 396 -35.13 -8.54 -12.81
CA THR A 396 -34.94 -7.82 -11.54
C THR A 396 -33.46 -7.49 -11.29
N HIS A 397 -32.57 -8.46 -11.51
CA HIS A 397 -31.17 -8.33 -11.13
C HIS A 397 -30.40 -7.43 -12.08
N ARG A 398 -30.47 -7.65 -13.40
CA ARG A 398 -29.61 -6.93 -14.36
C ARG A 398 -29.83 -5.42 -14.31
N SER A 399 -31.08 -5.00 -14.10
CA SER A 399 -31.44 -3.60 -13.88
C SER A 399 -30.91 -3.08 -12.54
N ALA A 400 -31.03 -3.86 -11.46
CA ALA A 400 -30.53 -3.49 -10.12
C ALA A 400 -28.99 -3.40 -10.03
N VAL A 401 -28.27 -4.07 -10.93
CA VAL A 401 -26.79 -4.01 -11.02
C VAL A 401 -26.30 -3.16 -12.19
N ALA A 402 -27.16 -2.37 -12.84
CA ALA A 402 -26.76 -1.47 -13.91
C ALA A 402 -25.56 -0.57 -13.49
N GLY A 403 -24.56 -0.47 -14.37
CA GLY A 403 -23.31 0.25 -14.10
C GLY A 403 -22.27 -0.53 -13.28
N LYS A 404 -22.62 -1.68 -12.69
CA LYS A 404 -21.68 -2.60 -12.03
C LYS A 404 -21.25 -3.68 -13.03
N GLY A 405 -20.54 -3.30 -14.08
CA GLY A 405 -19.96 -4.29 -15.02
C GLY A 405 -20.96 -4.98 -15.94
N VAL A 406 -22.18 -4.42 -16.05
CA VAL A 406 -23.21 -4.81 -17.01
C VAL A 406 -22.78 -4.34 -18.42
N LEU A 407 -22.91 -5.22 -19.42
CA LEU A 407 -22.55 -4.95 -20.80
C LEU A 407 -23.74 -4.42 -21.62
N THR A 408 -23.54 -3.28 -22.26
CA THR A 408 -24.40 -2.73 -23.32
C THR A 408 -23.59 -2.54 -24.60
N GLY A 409 -24.24 -2.20 -25.71
CA GLY A 409 -23.56 -1.95 -26.99
C GLY A 409 -22.55 -0.80 -26.94
N SER A 410 -22.71 0.15 -26.01
CA SER A 410 -21.84 1.31 -25.86
C SER A 410 -20.87 1.22 -24.66
N ASP A 411 -20.94 0.13 -23.88
CA ASP A 411 -20.06 -0.06 -22.73
C ASP A 411 -18.59 -0.13 -23.12
N VAL A 412 -17.73 0.27 -22.18
CA VAL A 412 -16.28 0.35 -22.39
C VAL A 412 -15.71 -1.02 -22.76
N MET A 413 -16.08 -2.07 -22.03
CA MET A 413 -15.59 -3.43 -22.30
C MET A 413 -16.12 -3.97 -23.63
N THR A 414 -17.42 -3.79 -23.92
CA THR A 414 -18.02 -4.20 -25.20
C THR A 414 -17.30 -3.55 -26.38
N ARG A 415 -17.09 -2.23 -26.35
CA ARG A 415 -16.36 -1.51 -27.40
C ARG A 415 -14.90 -1.97 -27.49
N ALA A 416 -14.24 -2.20 -26.35
CA ALA A 416 -12.86 -2.67 -26.32
C ALA A 416 -12.71 -4.03 -26.99
N LEU A 417 -13.60 -4.99 -26.70
CA LEU A 417 -13.56 -6.34 -27.31
C LEU A 417 -13.97 -6.32 -28.79
N THR A 418 -15.08 -5.65 -29.11
CA THR A 418 -15.60 -5.61 -30.49
C THR A 418 -14.69 -4.83 -31.45
N SER A 419 -14.03 -3.75 -30.99
CA SER A 419 -13.00 -3.05 -31.80
C SER A 419 -11.76 -3.91 -32.09
N LYS A 420 -11.59 -5.02 -31.37
CA LYS A 420 -10.57 -6.05 -31.61
C LYS A 420 -11.12 -7.27 -32.36
N GLY A 421 -12.27 -7.12 -33.01
CA GLY A 421 -12.86 -8.11 -33.90
C GLY A 421 -13.66 -9.21 -33.21
N ALA A 422 -14.02 -9.04 -31.93
CA ALA A 422 -14.90 -9.99 -31.26
C ALA A 422 -16.34 -9.85 -31.76
N PHE A 423 -17.00 -10.97 -32.05
CA PHE A 423 -18.44 -11.04 -32.15
C PHE A 423 -19.04 -11.07 -30.73
N TRP A 424 -20.11 -10.30 -30.49
CA TRP A 424 -20.79 -10.25 -29.19
C TRP A 424 -22.06 -11.10 -29.23
N GLY A 425 -22.16 -12.09 -28.33
CA GLY A 425 -23.24 -13.07 -28.23
C GLY A 425 -24.63 -12.47 -27.99
N ALA A 426 -24.71 -11.24 -27.50
CA ALA A 426 -25.97 -10.50 -27.36
C ALA A 426 -26.72 -10.28 -28.68
N ARG A 427 -26.06 -10.53 -29.82
CA ARG A 427 -26.65 -10.43 -31.17
C ARG A 427 -27.28 -11.73 -31.67
N TRP A 428 -27.18 -12.83 -30.93
CA TRP A 428 -27.90 -14.06 -31.25
C TRP A 428 -29.40 -13.92 -30.95
N SER A 429 -30.22 -14.80 -31.56
CA SER A 429 -31.66 -14.85 -31.32
C SER A 429 -31.99 -15.18 -29.87
N ASN A 430 -31.27 -16.16 -29.29
CA ASN A 430 -31.19 -16.36 -27.85
C ASN A 430 -29.92 -15.63 -27.39
N PRO A 431 -30.03 -14.44 -26.78
CA PRO A 431 -28.89 -13.59 -26.51
C PRO A 431 -28.01 -14.18 -25.40
N ASP A 432 -26.70 -14.03 -25.58
CA ASP A 432 -25.69 -14.32 -24.58
C ASP A 432 -24.91 -13.03 -24.26
N TYR A 433 -25.29 -12.33 -23.18
CA TYR A 433 -24.76 -11.00 -22.91
C TYR A 433 -23.31 -11.00 -22.42
N GLN A 434 -22.87 -12.06 -21.76
CA GLN A 434 -21.49 -12.22 -21.26
C GLN A 434 -20.51 -12.53 -22.39
N HIS A 435 -20.98 -13.20 -23.44
CA HIS A 435 -20.10 -13.90 -24.37
C HIS A 435 -19.54 -13.05 -25.50
N PHE A 436 -18.23 -13.16 -25.70
CA PHE A 436 -17.53 -12.65 -26.87
C PHE A 436 -16.66 -13.74 -27.47
N GLN A 437 -16.62 -13.83 -28.80
CA GLN A 437 -15.78 -14.80 -29.50
C GLN A 437 -15.07 -14.22 -30.71
N TRP A 438 -13.93 -14.81 -31.05
CA TRP A 438 -13.19 -14.57 -32.29
C TRP A 438 -13.28 -15.80 -33.18
N ASN A 439 -13.52 -15.56 -34.46
CA ASN A 439 -13.52 -16.59 -35.50
C ASN A 439 -12.11 -16.95 -35.96
#